data_AF-A0A0F9VDQ9-F1
#
_entry.id   AF-A0A0F9VDQ9-F1
#
_cell.length_a   1.000
_cell.length_b   1.000
_cell.length_c   1.000
_cell.angle_alpha   90.00
_cell.angle_beta   90.00
_cell.angle_gamma   90.00
#
_symmetry.space_group_name_H-M   'P 1'
#
loop_
_entity.id
_entity.type
_entity.pdbx_description
1 polymer ?
#
loop_
_entity_poly.entity_id
_entity_poly.type
_entity_poly.pdbx_seq_one_letter_code
_entity_poly.pdbx_strand_id
1 'polypeptide(L)'
;MGAYSKEQQEEKPVSTGNYLNKFEEGDNKIRIIKKPITGYEYWREIDGERKPVRLKALPKEMPEEALPAKYGDKIKYFEAFEVWNYAAEKIQIMQLTQVTIYDGLMNYDMNDDWGDLRHYDVTIKKTKEGDRTSYDVMASPPTELSEEIANASAEIDIDLEDLFDGKDPFKKD
;
A
#
# COMPACT_ATOMS: atom_id res chain seq x y z
N MET A 1 27.25 18.36 -30.05
CA MET A 1 27.21 17.42 -28.91
C MET A 1 26.66 18.21 -27.72
N GLY A 2 25.33 18.27 -27.62
CA GLY A 2 24.66 19.05 -26.58
C GLY A 2 24.68 18.26 -25.28
N ALA A 3 25.21 18.87 -24.23
CA ALA A 3 25.17 18.33 -22.87
C ALA A 3 23.71 18.22 -22.44
N TYR A 4 23.27 17.03 -22.04
CA TYR A 4 22.05 16.87 -21.27
C TYR A 4 22.31 17.50 -19.89
N SER A 5 21.75 18.68 -19.67
CA SER A 5 21.67 19.29 -18.35
C SER A 5 20.81 18.38 -17.47
N LYS A 6 21.38 17.96 -16.33
CA LYS A 6 20.61 17.41 -15.22
C LYS A 6 19.81 18.55 -14.60
N GLU A 7 18.68 18.89 -15.22
CA GLU A 7 17.73 19.85 -14.66
C GLU A 7 16.89 19.14 -13.59
N GLN A 8 17.21 19.46 -12.34
CA GLN A 8 16.28 19.64 -11.21
C GLN A 8 15.13 18.63 -11.14
N GLN A 9 15.37 17.48 -10.50
CA GLN A 9 14.28 16.74 -9.87
C GLN A 9 13.78 17.61 -8.72
N GLU A 10 12.65 18.27 -8.95
CA GLU A 10 11.82 18.87 -7.90
C GLU A 10 11.62 17.80 -6.81
N GLU A 11 11.97 18.10 -5.55
CA GLU A 11 11.78 17.17 -4.43
C GLU A 11 10.29 16.84 -4.34
N LYS A 12 9.93 15.64 -4.80
CA LYS A 12 8.55 15.17 -4.76
C LYS A 12 8.14 15.00 -3.29
N PRO A 13 6.92 15.41 -2.91
CA PRO A 13 6.46 15.25 -1.55
C PRO A 13 6.52 13.78 -1.13
N VAL A 14 7.30 13.47 -0.10
CA VAL A 14 7.41 12.12 0.46
C VAL A 14 6.31 11.92 1.50
N SER A 15 5.69 10.74 1.53
CA SER A 15 4.73 10.39 2.58
C SER A 15 5.41 10.35 3.95
N THR A 16 5.13 11.34 4.81
CA THR A 16 5.73 11.45 6.15
C THR A 16 4.90 10.74 7.24
N GLY A 17 3.66 10.33 6.97
CA GLY A 17 2.77 9.67 7.95
C GLY A 17 3.10 8.19 8.18
N ASN A 18 2.37 7.50 9.06
CA ASN A 18 2.56 6.06 9.30
C ASN A 18 1.98 5.18 8.18
N TYR A 19 1.22 5.79 7.26
CA TYR A 19 0.54 5.09 6.18
C TYR A 19 1.04 5.59 4.83
N LEU A 20 1.29 4.65 3.91
CA LEU A 20 1.49 4.94 2.49
C LEU A 20 0.12 5.01 1.79
N ASN A 21 -0.58 6.11 2.00
CA ASN A 21 -1.96 6.29 1.52
C ASN A 21 -2.06 6.64 0.02
N LYS A 22 -0.96 7.10 -0.58
CA LYS A 22 -0.90 7.53 -1.98
C LYS A 22 0.46 7.20 -2.56
N PHE A 23 0.45 6.73 -3.80
CA PHE A 23 1.65 6.69 -4.64
C PHE A 23 1.87 8.04 -5.29
N GLU A 24 3.11 8.49 -5.26
CA GLU A 24 3.57 9.67 -6.00
C GLU A 24 3.69 9.34 -7.49
N GLU A 25 3.64 10.36 -8.34
CA GLU A 25 3.86 10.16 -9.78
C GLU A 25 5.30 9.68 -10.03
N GLY A 26 5.47 8.68 -10.90
CA GLY A 26 6.73 7.99 -11.12
C GLY A 26 6.89 6.75 -10.23
N ASP A 27 8.14 6.45 -9.88
CA ASP A 27 8.52 5.19 -9.25
C ASP A 27 8.35 5.26 -7.73
N ASN A 28 7.59 4.32 -7.16
CA ASN A 28 7.41 4.16 -5.73
C ASN A 28 8.01 2.80 -5.35
N LYS A 29 9.25 2.81 -4.89
CA LYS A 29 9.96 1.60 -4.49
C LYS A 29 9.60 1.22 -3.05
N ILE A 30 9.26 -0.05 -2.85
CA ILE A 30 8.90 -0.63 -1.55
C ILE A 30 9.54 -1.99 -1.35
N ARG A 31 9.62 -2.43 -0.09
CA ARG A 31 9.90 -3.82 0.28
C ARG A 31 8.81 -4.32 1.20
N ILE A 32 8.15 -5.43 0.84
CA ILE A 32 7.13 -6.06 1.69
C ILE A 32 7.83 -6.83 2.81
N ILE A 33 7.36 -6.64 4.04
CA ILE A 33 8.04 -7.14 5.24
C ILE A 33 7.36 -8.40 5.79
N LYS A 34 6.04 -8.32 5.96
CA LYS A 34 5.21 -9.42 6.48
C LYS A 34 4.11 -9.76 5.48
N LYS A 35 3.50 -10.93 5.67
CA LYS A 35 2.32 -11.33 4.89
C LYS A 35 1.20 -10.30 5.12
N PRO A 36 0.48 -9.89 4.06
CA PRO A 36 -0.62 -8.95 4.23
C PRO A 36 -1.78 -9.58 4.99
N ILE A 37 -2.63 -8.72 5.55
CA ILE A 37 -4.01 -9.09 5.83
C ILE A 37 -4.87 -8.72 4.63
N THR A 38 -5.95 -9.46 4.44
CA THR A 38 -6.92 -9.22 3.37
C THR A 38 -8.30 -9.10 3.96
N GLY A 39 -9.17 -8.38 3.26
CA GLY A 39 -10.53 -8.22 3.71
C GLY A 39 -11.33 -7.34 2.79
N TYR A 40 -12.39 -6.78 3.36
CA TYR A 40 -13.32 -5.93 2.65
C TYR A 40 -13.52 -4.62 3.40
N GLU A 41 -13.63 -3.51 2.70
CA GLU A 41 -13.90 -2.21 3.29
C GLU A 41 -15.14 -1.57 2.67
N TYR A 42 -15.84 -0.80 3.48
CA TYR A 42 -16.85 0.15 3.03
C TYR A 42 -16.72 1.43 3.85
N TRP A 43 -17.31 2.52 3.37
CA TRP A 43 -17.24 3.82 4.03
C TRP A 43 -18.57 4.12 4.72
N ARG A 44 -18.50 4.68 5.94
CA ARG A 44 -19.66 5.21 6.67
C ARG A 44 -19.33 6.55 7.33
N GLU A 45 -20.34 7.25 7.80
CA GLU A 45 -20.18 8.45 8.63
C GLU A 45 -20.14 8.06 10.11
N ILE A 46 -19.10 8.49 10.82
CA ILE A 46 -18.92 8.30 12.26
C ILE A 46 -18.55 9.67 12.84
N ASP A 47 -19.38 10.20 13.74
CA ASP A 47 -19.18 11.52 14.37
C ASP A 47 -19.01 12.67 13.36
N GLY A 48 -19.73 12.62 12.23
CA GLY A 48 -19.66 13.63 11.16
C GLY A 48 -18.46 13.47 10.21
N GLU A 49 -17.64 12.42 10.40
CA GLU A 49 -16.48 12.15 9.56
C GLU A 49 -16.67 10.86 8.76
N ARG A 50 -16.26 10.88 7.50
CA ARG A 50 -16.24 9.70 6.64
C ARG A 50 -15.07 8.79 7.03
N LYS A 51 -15.35 7.60 7.54
CA LYS A 51 -14.34 6.62 8.00
C LYS A 51 -14.51 5.26 7.29
N PRO A 52 -13.40 4.56 6.99
CA PRO A 52 -13.48 3.20 6.47
C PRO A 52 -13.81 2.23 7.61
N VAL A 53 -14.73 1.31 7.35
CA VAL A 53 -14.98 0.13 8.18
C VAL A 53 -14.50 -1.09 7.43
N ARG A 54 -13.73 -1.93 8.11
CA ARG A 54 -13.11 -3.13 7.53
C ARG A 54 -13.74 -4.39 8.09
N LEU A 55 -13.84 -5.39 7.23
CA LEU A 55 -14.48 -6.67 7.49
C LEU A 55 -13.54 -7.79 7.06
N LYS A 56 -13.44 -8.85 7.86
CA LYS A 56 -12.64 -10.04 7.54
C LYS A 56 -13.22 -10.87 6.39
N ALA A 57 -14.52 -10.75 6.14
CA ALA A 57 -15.21 -11.50 5.10
C ALA A 57 -16.25 -10.61 4.41
N LEU A 58 -16.55 -10.93 3.14
CA LEU A 58 -17.58 -10.25 2.38
C LEU A 58 -18.94 -10.50 3.05
N PRO A 59 -19.67 -9.45 3.48
CA PRO A 59 -20.98 -9.64 4.05
C PRO A 59 -21.98 -10.04 2.95
N LYS A 60 -23.00 -10.81 3.32
CA LYS A 60 -24.05 -11.27 2.38
C LYS A 60 -24.88 -10.12 1.83
N GLU A 61 -25.05 -9.08 2.64
CA GLU A 61 -25.83 -7.89 2.35
C GLU A 61 -24.99 -6.67 2.71
N MET A 62 -25.31 -5.54 2.09
CA MET A 62 -24.66 -4.26 2.40
C MET A 62 -25.10 -3.79 3.79
N PRO A 63 -24.18 -3.51 4.74
CA PRO A 63 -24.52 -2.86 6.00
C PRO A 63 -25.37 -1.60 5.81
N GLU A 64 -26.43 -1.43 6.61
CA GLU A 64 -27.36 -0.29 6.51
C GLU A 64 -26.67 1.05 6.76
N GLU A 65 -25.64 1.05 7.60
CA GLU A 65 -24.83 2.22 7.93
C GLU A 65 -23.88 2.65 6.82
N ALA A 66 -23.72 1.85 5.76
CA ALA A 66 -22.83 2.19 4.68
C ALA A 66 -23.33 3.39 3.88
N LEU A 67 -22.38 4.23 3.44
CA LEU A 67 -22.72 5.36 2.60
C LEU A 67 -23.39 4.87 1.30
N PRO A 68 -24.49 5.49 0.88
CA PRO A 68 -25.26 5.01 -0.27
C PRO A 68 -24.44 5.07 -1.56
N ALA A 69 -24.74 4.15 -2.48
CA ALA A 69 -24.04 3.99 -3.76
C ALA A 69 -23.98 5.26 -4.63
N LYS A 70 -24.78 6.31 -4.36
CA LYS A 70 -24.65 7.63 -5.00
C LYS A 70 -23.27 8.28 -4.75
N TYR A 71 -22.57 7.86 -3.70
CA TYR A 71 -21.17 8.22 -3.40
C TYR A 71 -20.14 7.25 -4.01
N GLY A 72 -20.60 6.23 -4.76
CA GLY A 72 -19.73 5.23 -5.40
C GLY A 72 -19.14 4.19 -4.44
N ASP A 73 -19.52 4.22 -3.16
CA ASP A 73 -18.96 3.35 -2.13
C ASP A 73 -19.70 2.00 -2.10
N LYS A 74 -19.20 1.06 -2.90
CA LYS A 74 -19.48 -0.37 -2.74
C LYS A 74 -18.51 -0.95 -1.72
N ILE A 75 -18.82 -2.14 -1.19
CA ILE A 75 -17.81 -2.95 -0.50
C ILE A 75 -16.68 -3.25 -1.48
N LYS A 76 -15.45 -2.92 -1.11
CA LYS A 76 -14.24 -3.17 -1.89
C LYS A 76 -13.37 -4.17 -1.19
N TYR A 77 -12.76 -5.06 -1.95
CA TYR A 77 -11.64 -5.84 -1.45
C TYR A 77 -10.48 -4.89 -1.11
N PHE A 78 -9.76 -5.17 -0.03
CA PHE A 78 -8.51 -4.50 0.29
C PHE A 78 -7.48 -5.50 0.78
N GLU A 79 -6.22 -5.11 0.62
CA GLU A 79 -5.08 -5.73 1.29
C GLU A 79 -4.29 -4.66 2.02
N ALA A 80 -3.78 -5.00 3.20
CA ALA A 80 -2.90 -4.13 3.96
C ALA A 80 -1.57 -4.83 4.21
N PHE A 81 -0.49 -4.13 3.87
CA PHE A 81 0.88 -4.62 3.96
C PHE A 81 1.68 -3.77 4.94
N GLU A 82 2.56 -4.41 5.70
CA GLU A 82 3.72 -3.74 6.28
C GLU A 82 4.80 -3.64 5.21
N VAL A 83 5.20 -2.41 4.87
CA VAL A 83 6.20 -2.14 3.84
C VAL A 83 7.28 -1.20 4.35
N TRP A 84 8.52 -1.42 3.94
CA TRP A 84 9.53 -0.38 3.92
C TRP A 84 9.30 0.52 2.71
N ASN A 85 9.14 1.82 2.94
CA ASN A 85 9.07 2.83 1.89
C ASN A 85 10.45 3.48 1.72
N TYR A 86 11.11 3.21 0.58
CA TYR A 86 12.45 3.75 0.31
C TYR A 86 12.49 5.27 0.22
N ALA A 87 11.40 5.92 -0.20
CA ALA A 87 11.38 7.38 -0.28
C ALA A 87 11.29 8.02 1.12
N ALA A 88 10.60 7.37 2.06
CA ALA A 88 10.40 7.85 3.42
C ALA A 88 11.38 7.26 4.44
N GLU A 89 12.22 6.31 4.01
CA GLU A 89 13.19 5.59 4.84
C GLU A 89 12.57 5.06 6.13
N LYS A 90 11.36 4.48 6.04
CA LYS A 90 10.67 3.91 7.20
C LYS A 90 9.64 2.85 6.86
N ILE A 91 9.27 2.09 7.89
CA ILE A 91 8.13 1.16 7.85
C ILE A 91 6.82 1.94 7.84
N GLN A 92 5.93 1.59 6.92
CA GLN A 92 4.58 2.14 6.79
C GLN A 92 3.58 1.01 6.53
N ILE A 93 2.31 1.29 6.81
CA ILE A 93 1.21 0.45 6.31
C ILE A 93 0.79 0.94 4.93
N MET A 94 0.85 0.06 3.94
CA MET A 94 0.32 0.30 2.59
C MET A 94 -0.99 -0.46 2.43
N GLN A 95 -2.09 0.26 2.23
CA GLN A 95 -3.38 -0.34 1.89
C GLN A 95 -3.64 -0.26 0.39
N LEU A 96 -3.91 -1.39 -0.25
CA LEU A 96 -4.21 -1.49 -1.67
C LEU A 96 -5.68 -1.82 -1.90
N THR A 97 -6.30 -1.06 -2.80
CA THR A 97 -7.64 -1.38 -3.38
C THR A 97 -7.61 -1.39 -4.91
N GLN A 98 -6.46 -1.03 -5.51
CA GLN A 98 -6.28 -0.95 -6.95
C GLN A 98 -5.95 -2.35 -7.50
N VAL A 99 -6.90 -2.93 -8.24
CA VAL A 99 -6.78 -4.30 -8.79
C VAL A 99 -5.52 -4.48 -9.64
N THR A 100 -5.13 -3.47 -10.44
CA THR A 100 -3.95 -3.56 -11.31
C THR A 100 -2.64 -3.76 -10.53
N ILE A 101 -2.53 -3.11 -9.37
CA ILE A 101 -1.34 -3.26 -8.51
C ILE A 101 -1.34 -4.65 -7.90
N TYR A 102 -2.49 -5.09 -7.38
CA TYR A 102 -2.66 -6.43 -6.83
C TYR A 102 -2.31 -7.52 -7.84
N ASP A 103 -2.87 -7.47 -9.04
CA ASP A 103 -2.58 -8.43 -10.11
C ASP A 103 -1.09 -8.45 -10.46
N GLY A 104 -0.46 -7.27 -10.52
CA GLY A 104 0.98 -7.15 -10.74
C GLY A 104 1.81 -7.83 -9.65
N LEU A 105 1.47 -7.64 -8.37
CA LEU A 105 2.13 -8.28 -7.25
C LEU A 105 1.93 -9.80 -7.28
N MET A 106 0.71 -10.28 -7.50
CA MET A 106 0.39 -11.71 -7.54
C MET A 106 1.09 -12.44 -8.69
N ASN A 107 1.27 -11.77 -9.84
CA ASN A 107 2.02 -12.35 -10.95
C ASN A 107 3.47 -12.69 -10.56
N TYR A 108 4.10 -11.88 -9.69
CA TYR A 108 5.44 -12.18 -9.18
C TYR A 108 5.41 -13.18 -8.03
N ASP A 109 4.42 -13.10 -7.13
CA ASP A 109 4.27 -14.03 -6.01
C ASP A 109 4.10 -15.49 -6.47
N MET A 110 3.38 -15.69 -7.59
CA MET A 110 3.12 -16.99 -8.19
C MET A 110 4.19 -17.42 -9.22
N ASN A 111 5.18 -16.59 -9.49
CA ASN A 111 6.24 -16.90 -10.45
C ASN A 111 7.34 -17.74 -9.80
N ASP A 112 7.79 -18.81 -10.45
CA ASP A 112 8.80 -19.73 -9.90
C ASP A 112 10.18 -19.07 -9.64
N ASP A 113 10.55 -18.05 -10.43
CA ASP A 113 11.85 -17.37 -10.31
C ASP A 113 11.85 -16.29 -9.21
N TRP A 114 10.68 -15.69 -8.92
CA TRP A 114 10.53 -14.65 -7.90
C TRP A 114 9.94 -15.19 -6.59
N GLY A 115 8.77 -15.82 -6.66
CA GLY A 115 8.05 -16.37 -5.52
C GLY A 115 7.69 -15.30 -4.50
N ASP A 116 7.79 -15.66 -3.22
CA ASP A 116 7.37 -14.85 -2.07
C ASP A 116 7.82 -13.37 -2.15
N LEU A 117 6.83 -12.47 -2.19
CA LEU A 117 7.01 -11.02 -2.29
C LEU A 117 7.91 -10.38 -1.22
N ARG A 118 8.19 -11.08 -0.12
CA ARG A 118 9.07 -10.60 0.97
C ARG A 118 10.56 -10.73 0.64
N HIS A 119 10.91 -11.40 -0.45
CA HIS A 119 12.30 -11.68 -0.83
C HIS A 119 12.87 -10.73 -1.88
N TYR A 120 12.12 -9.72 -2.32
CA TYR A 120 12.58 -8.74 -3.28
C TYR A 120 11.88 -7.40 -3.08
N ASP A 121 12.47 -6.37 -3.68
CA ASP A 121 11.87 -5.05 -3.73
C ASP A 121 10.93 -4.95 -4.93
N VAL A 122 9.87 -4.17 -4.77
CA VAL A 122 8.89 -3.89 -5.82
C VAL A 122 8.85 -2.40 -6.09
N THR A 123 8.84 -2.03 -7.36
CA THR A 123 8.58 -0.66 -7.81
C THR A 123 7.18 -0.59 -8.39
N ILE A 124 6.34 0.22 -7.76
CA ILE A 124 5.02 0.59 -8.28
C ILE A 124 5.17 1.92 -9.01
N LYS A 125 5.13 1.88 -10.33
CA LYS A 125 5.20 3.08 -11.16
C LYS A 125 3.80 3.61 -11.41
N LYS A 126 3.53 4.83 -10.94
CA LYS A 126 2.27 5.53 -11.22
C LYS A 126 2.49 6.54 -12.33
N THR A 127 1.65 6.48 -13.36
CA THR A 127 1.65 7.44 -14.46
C THR A 127 0.32 8.19 -14.49
N LYS A 128 0.37 9.51 -14.62
CA LYS A 128 -0.82 10.35 -14.78
C LYS A 128 -0.80 11.05 -16.14
N GLU A 129 -1.75 10.71 -16.99
CA GLU A 129 -1.93 11.32 -18.32
C GLU A 129 -3.31 11.97 -18.38
N GLY A 130 -3.35 13.30 -18.18
CA GLY A 130 -4.59 14.04 -18.02
C GLY A 130 -5.38 13.51 -16.82
N ASP A 131 -6.59 13.01 -17.07
CA ASP A 131 -7.49 12.44 -16.05
C ASP A 131 -7.29 10.93 -15.83
N ARG A 132 -6.40 10.30 -16.61
CA ARG A 132 -6.13 8.86 -16.49
C ARG A 132 -4.95 8.62 -15.57
N THR A 133 -5.12 7.67 -14.65
CA THR A 133 -4.03 7.16 -13.81
C THR A 133 -3.85 5.68 -14.15
N SER A 134 -2.61 5.28 -14.43
CA SER A 134 -2.21 3.89 -14.62
C SER A 134 -1.12 3.51 -13.63
N TYR A 135 -1.01 2.20 -13.39
CA TYR A 135 0.00 1.62 -12.53
C TYR A 135 0.69 0.48 -13.26
N ASP A 136 2.00 0.42 -13.11
CA ASP A 136 2.86 -0.69 -13.56
C ASP A 136 3.66 -1.20 -12.36
N VAL A 137 3.84 -2.52 -12.28
CA VAL A 137 4.50 -3.17 -11.15
C VAL A 137 5.72 -3.92 -11.69
N MET A 138 6.89 -3.59 -11.16
CA MET A 138 8.15 -4.24 -11.53
C MET A 138 8.85 -4.77 -10.27
N ALA A 139 9.22 -6.05 -10.28
CA ALA A 139 10.02 -6.64 -9.21
C ALA A 139 11.51 -6.57 -9.53
N SER A 140 12.31 -6.27 -8.51
CA SER A 140 13.77 -6.46 -8.56
C SER A 140 14.10 -7.95 -8.43
N PRO A 141 15.30 -8.40 -8.82
CA PRO A 141 15.74 -9.76 -8.52
C PRO A 141 15.70 -10.05 -7.01
N PRO A 142 15.39 -11.30 -6.60
CA PRO A 142 15.46 -11.74 -5.21
C PRO A 142 16.76 -11.30 -4.53
N THR A 143 16.62 -10.61 -3.40
CA THR A 143 17.74 -10.04 -2.63
C THR A 143 17.41 -10.11 -1.15
N GLU A 144 18.41 -10.43 -0.33
CA GLU A 144 18.26 -10.42 1.13
C GLU A 144 17.80 -9.06 1.66
N LEU A 145 17.07 -9.09 2.77
CA LEU A 145 16.64 -7.88 3.45
C LEU A 145 17.89 -7.16 4.02
N SER A 146 18.04 -5.86 3.75
CA SER A 146 19.16 -5.11 4.30
C SER A 146 19.06 -5.01 5.83
N GLU A 147 20.21 -4.88 6.50
CA GLU A 147 20.27 -4.74 7.97
C GLU A 147 19.45 -3.54 8.47
N GLU A 148 19.46 -2.43 7.72
CA GLU A 148 18.67 -1.23 8.02
C GLU A 148 17.16 -1.55 8.11
N ILE A 149 16.63 -2.22 7.09
CA ILE A 149 15.20 -2.55 7.03
C ILE A 149 14.87 -3.60 8.09
N ALA A 150 15.76 -4.57 8.30
CA ALA A 150 15.59 -5.59 9.34
C ALA A 150 15.53 -4.97 10.74
N ASN A 151 16.42 -4.02 11.05
CA ASN A 151 16.42 -3.32 12.33
C ASN A 151 15.17 -2.47 12.50
N ALA A 152 14.79 -1.68 11.48
CA ALA A 152 13.59 -0.86 11.54
C ALA A 152 12.30 -1.68 11.73
N SER A 153 12.22 -2.87 11.10
CA SER A 153 11.11 -3.80 11.30
C SER A 153 11.09 -4.44 12.69
N ALA A 154 12.26 -4.67 13.29
CA ALA A 154 12.37 -5.23 14.64
C ALA A 154 12.02 -4.23 15.74
N GLU A 155 12.22 -2.94 15.50
CA GLU A 155 11.92 -1.86 16.46
C GLU A 155 10.44 -1.45 16.46
N ILE A 156 9.67 -1.82 15.44
CA ILE A 156 8.27 -1.39 15.29
C ILE A 156 7.31 -2.55 15.52
N ASP A 157 6.38 -2.38 16.46
CA ASP A 157 5.30 -3.32 16.67
C ASP A 157 4.02 -2.86 15.94
N ILE A 158 3.66 -3.62 14.90
CA ILE A 158 2.48 -3.36 14.07
C ILE A 158 1.58 -4.58 14.11
N ASP A 159 0.34 -4.36 14.55
CA ASP A 159 -0.73 -5.35 14.50
C ASP A 159 -1.75 -4.94 13.44
N LEU A 160 -1.67 -5.56 12.25
CA LEU A 160 -2.60 -5.24 11.17
C LEU A 160 -4.05 -5.62 11.51
N GLU A 161 -4.30 -6.57 12.42
CA GLU A 161 -5.65 -6.99 12.79
C GLU A 161 -6.46 -5.86 13.44
N ASP A 162 -5.78 -4.91 14.09
CA ASP A 162 -6.41 -3.72 14.67
C ASP A 162 -7.13 -2.85 13.62
N LEU A 163 -6.76 -2.97 12.34
CA LEU A 163 -7.46 -2.30 11.24
C LEU A 163 -8.92 -2.75 11.12
N PHE A 164 -9.24 -4.01 11.46
CA PHE A 164 -10.63 -4.51 11.47
C PHE A 164 -11.45 -3.93 12.61
N ASP A 165 -10.81 -3.60 13.72
CA ASP A 165 -11.44 -3.00 14.89
C ASP A 165 -11.46 -1.46 14.84
N GLY A 166 -10.86 -0.86 13.78
CA GLY A 166 -10.71 0.60 13.65
C GLY A 166 -9.76 1.21 14.68
N LYS A 167 -8.87 0.41 15.27
CA LYS A 167 -7.83 0.84 16.22
C LYS A 167 -6.58 1.31 15.48
N ASP A 168 -5.66 1.93 16.21
CA ASP A 168 -4.33 2.26 15.70
C ASP A 168 -3.47 0.98 15.66
N PRO A 169 -3.06 0.50 14.48
CA PRO A 169 -2.26 -0.71 14.35
C PRO A 169 -0.80 -0.51 14.81
N PHE A 170 -0.32 0.73 14.92
CA PHE A 170 1.02 1.02 15.44
C PHE A 170 0.97 1.02 16.97
N LYS A 171 1.47 -0.05 17.59
CA LYS A 171 1.57 -0.10 19.04
C LYS A 171 2.65 0.90 19.44
N LYS A 172 2.29 1.86 20.29
CA LYS A 172 3.29 2.74 20.90
C LYS A 172 4.10 1.92 21.88
N ASP A 173 5.42 2.10 21.86
CA ASP A 173 6.28 1.78 23.00
C ASP A 173 5.83 2.52 24.27
#